data_AF-Q0D5G5-F1
#
_entry.id   AF-Q0D5G5-F1
#
_cell.length_a   1.000
_cell.length_b   1.000
_cell.length_c   1.000
_cell.angle_alpha   90.00
_cell.angle_beta   90.00
_cell.angle_gamma   90.00
#
_symmetry.space_group_name_H-M   'P 1'
#
loop_
_entity.id
_entity.type
_entity.pdbx_description
1 polymer ?
#
loop_
_entity_poly.entity_id
_entity_poly.type
_entity_poly.pdbx_seq_one_letter_code
_entity_poly.pdbx_strand_id
1 'polypeptide(L)'
;DETDHEWRSLDGPFVSVWVSGVPFASENVMTAPEAKFGDGYLDVAIIKDCPRSALAGLMFQMKDGSYVKSPYVEYFKVKALRIEPGMRVGSTTKGGIIDSDGEVIARGDGSHTGDEIEHLMAYGPPIQLTVDQGLATIFSPR
;
A
#
# COMPACT_ATOMS: atom_id res chain seq x y z
N ASP A 1 -1.02 4.75 27.75
CA ASP A 1 -2.37 4.44 27.28
C ASP A 1 -2.33 3.48 26.11
N GLU A 2 -2.39 2.18 26.42
CA GLU A 2 -2.72 1.14 25.44
C GLU A 2 -4.24 1.22 25.20
N THR A 3 -4.62 2.08 24.26
CA THR A 3 -5.92 1.91 23.59
C THR A 3 -5.92 0.53 22.94
N ASP A 4 -6.86 -0.33 23.33
CA ASP A 4 -7.08 -1.64 22.74
C ASP A 4 -7.36 -1.45 21.24
N HIS A 5 -6.38 -1.78 20.41
CA HIS A 5 -6.48 -1.61 18.96
C HIS A 5 -7.12 -2.87 18.39
N GLU A 6 -8.42 -2.79 18.08
CA GLU A 6 -9.12 -3.89 17.44
C GLU A 6 -8.75 -4.00 15.95
N TRP A 7 -8.57 -5.24 15.49
CA TRP A 7 -8.44 -5.52 14.06
C TRP A 7 -9.72 -5.16 13.32
N ARG A 8 -9.58 -4.45 12.20
CA ARG A 8 -10.66 -4.17 11.26
C ARG A 8 -10.36 -4.82 9.92
N SER A 9 -11.33 -5.52 9.37
CA SER A 9 -11.22 -6.16 8.06
C SER A 9 -11.86 -5.28 6.99
N LEU A 10 -11.21 -5.20 5.83
CA LEU A 10 -11.72 -4.55 4.63
C LEU A 10 -11.63 -5.56 3.49
N ASP A 11 -12.75 -5.79 2.82
CA ASP A 11 -12.85 -6.70 1.68
C ASP A 11 -12.91 -5.91 0.37
N GLY A 12 -12.25 -6.45 -0.65
CA GLY A 12 -12.17 -5.85 -1.98
C GLY A 12 -13.50 -5.87 -2.76
N PRO A 13 -13.49 -5.42 -4.03
CA PRO A 13 -12.30 -5.20 -4.85
C PRO A 13 -11.58 -3.87 -4.58
N PHE A 14 -10.25 -3.93 -4.58
CA PHE A 14 -9.36 -2.78 -4.51
C PHE A 14 -8.59 -2.61 -5.82
N VAL A 15 -8.42 -1.37 -6.26
CA VAL A 15 -7.57 -1.02 -7.40
C VAL A 15 -6.10 -1.01 -6.98
N SER A 16 -5.80 -0.44 -5.81
CA SER A 16 -4.45 -0.41 -5.23
C SER A 16 -4.50 -0.23 -3.72
N VAL A 17 -3.45 -0.70 -3.05
CA VAL A 17 -3.20 -0.52 -1.62
C VAL A 17 -1.78 0.02 -1.48
N TRP A 18 -1.64 1.21 -0.90
CA TRP A 18 -0.36 1.82 -0.57
C TRP A 18 -0.19 1.81 0.94
N VAL A 19 0.97 1.39 1.41
CA VAL A 19 1.36 1.40 2.83
C VAL A 19 2.68 2.16 2.91
N SER A 20 2.73 3.23 3.68
CA SER A 20 3.91 4.10 3.68
C SER A 20 4.16 4.74 5.05
N GLY A 21 5.43 4.74 5.48
CA GLY A 21 5.89 5.52 6.63
C GLY A 21 6.35 6.93 6.26
N VAL A 22 6.35 7.26 4.96
CA VAL A 22 6.82 8.52 4.40
C VAL A 22 5.79 9.09 3.42
N PRO A 23 5.74 10.42 3.20
CA PRO A 23 4.68 10.97 2.36
C PRO A 23 4.80 10.68 0.88
N PHE A 24 6.02 10.49 0.38
CA PHE A 24 6.33 10.40 -1.05
C PHE A 24 6.89 9.03 -1.42
N ALA A 25 6.28 8.37 -2.41
CA ALA A 25 6.83 7.17 -3.03
C ALA A 25 7.84 7.51 -4.16
N SER A 26 7.73 8.72 -4.72
CA SER A 26 8.71 9.29 -5.65
C SER A 26 8.61 10.83 -5.64
N GLU A 27 9.47 11.52 -6.38
CA GLU A 27 9.57 12.99 -6.41
C GLU A 27 8.21 13.71 -6.54
N ASN A 28 7.30 13.18 -7.35
CA ASN A 28 6.00 13.81 -7.65
C ASN A 28 4.81 12.89 -7.32
N VAL A 29 4.98 11.92 -6.44
CA VAL A 29 3.92 10.97 -6.07
C VAL A 29 3.82 10.91 -4.55
N MET A 30 2.91 11.71 -4.00
CA MET A 30 2.60 11.79 -2.58
C MET A 30 1.50 10.79 -2.23
N THR A 31 1.88 9.56 -1.87
CA THR A 31 0.98 8.44 -1.56
C THR A 31 0.49 8.44 -0.11
N ALA A 32 1.13 9.18 0.79
CA ALA A 32 0.72 9.26 2.19
C ALA A 32 0.85 10.68 2.74
N PRO A 33 0.00 11.63 2.31
CA PRO A 33 0.16 13.05 2.64
C PRO A 33 0.25 13.38 4.13
N GLU A 34 -0.30 12.54 5.00
CA GLU A 34 -0.30 12.75 6.46
C GLU A 34 0.72 11.85 7.21
N ALA A 35 1.56 11.12 6.48
CA ALA A 35 2.63 10.32 7.07
C ALA A 35 3.64 11.21 7.79
N LYS A 36 4.02 10.79 9.00
CA LYS A 36 5.00 11.49 9.82
C LYS A 36 6.09 10.53 10.25
N PHE A 37 7.33 10.93 10.03
CA PHE A 37 8.46 10.17 10.52
C PHE A 37 8.42 10.01 12.04
N GLY A 38 8.47 8.77 12.50
CA GLY A 38 8.61 8.44 13.92
C GLY A 38 7.35 8.62 14.77
N ASP A 39 6.16 8.75 14.17
CA ASP A 39 4.90 8.78 14.93
C ASP A 39 4.44 7.40 15.41
N GLY A 40 5.13 6.33 14.99
CA GLY A 40 4.86 4.95 15.38
C GLY A 40 3.75 4.28 14.56
N TYR A 41 3.36 4.87 13.42
CA TYR A 41 2.34 4.33 12.53
C TYR A 41 2.84 4.19 11.08
N LEU A 42 2.13 3.36 10.32
CA LEU A 42 2.12 3.39 8.87
C LEU A 42 0.81 3.99 8.40
N ASP A 43 0.87 4.83 7.38
CA ASP A 43 -0.31 5.36 6.71
C ASP A 43 -0.68 4.41 5.57
N VAL A 44 -1.96 4.05 5.51
CA VAL A 44 -2.54 3.15 4.50
C VAL A 44 -3.51 3.94 3.65
N ALA A 45 -3.31 3.93 2.33
CA ALA A 45 -4.20 4.50 1.34
C ALA A 45 -4.73 3.41 0.40
N ILE A 46 -6.03 3.16 0.41
CA ILE A 46 -6.68 2.15 -0.41
C ILE A 46 -7.55 2.84 -1.46
N ILE A 47 -7.27 2.59 -2.74
CA ILE A 47 -8.17 3.00 -3.83
C ILE A 47 -9.17 1.87 -4.07
N LYS A 48 -10.44 2.13 -3.76
CA LYS A 48 -11.56 1.20 -3.99
C LYS A 48 -11.92 1.16 -5.47
N ASP A 49 -12.76 0.21 -5.86
CA ASP A 49 -13.29 0.16 -7.23
C ASP A 49 -13.96 1.48 -7.63
N CYS A 50 -13.60 1.98 -8.81
CA CYS A 50 -14.08 3.25 -9.33
C CYS A 50 -13.99 3.33 -10.86
N PRO A 51 -14.76 4.21 -11.52
CA PRO A 51 -14.65 4.42 -12.95
C PRO A 51 -13.22 4.81 -13.38
N ARG A 52 -12.77 4.35 -14.55
CA ARG A 52 -11.42 4.64 -15.06
C ARG A 52 -11.12 6.14 -15.18
N SER A 53 -12.13 6.95 -15.50
CA SER A 53 -11.98 8.41 -15.54
C SER A 53 -11.73 9.01 -14.16
N ALA A 54 -12.41 8.51 -13.13
CA ALA A 54 -12.17 8.90 -11.75
C ALA A 54 -10.76 8.47 -11.32
N LEU A 55 -10.36 7.22 -11.62
CA LEU A 55 -9.02 6.72 -11.34
C LEU A 55 -7.92 7.61 -11.98
N ALA A 56 -8.08 7.98 -13.25
CA ALA A 56 -7.13 8.89 -13.91
C ALA A 56 -7.03 10.24 -13.18
N GLY A 57 -8.15 10.79 -12.70
CA GLY A 57 -8.17 11.98 -11.84
C GLY A 57 -7.40 11.78 -10.54
N LEU A 58 -7.60 10.65 -9.86
CA LEU A 58 -6.87 10.31 -8.63
C LEU A 58 -5.35 10.25 -8.87
N MET A 59 -4.91 9.66 -9.98
CA MET A 59 -3.48 9.61 -10.32
C MET A 59 -2.87 11.01 -10.46
N PHE A 60 -3.57 11.97 -11.07
CA PHE A 60 -3.09 13.35 -11.15
C PHE A 60 -3.08 14.05 -9.79
N GLN A 61 -4.03 13.73 -8.91
CA GLN A 61 -4.14 14.26 -7.57
C GLN A 61 -3.11 13.68 -6.59
N MET A 62 -2.40 12.60 -6.95
CA MET A 62 -1.29 12.09 -6.13
C MET A 62 -0.11 13.08 -6.06
N LYS A 63 0.03 14.01 -7.01
CA LYS A 63 1.13 14.99 -7.00
C LYS A 63 1.16 15.86 -5.74
N ASP A 64 -0.02 16.16 -5.19
CA ASP A 64 -0.21 17.04 -4.02
C ASP A 64 -0.95 16.31 -2.88
N GLY A 65 -1.10 15.00 -3.00
CA GLY A 65 -1.78 14.14 -2.03
C GLY A 65 -3.28 14.36 -1.92
N SER A 66 -3.90 15.25 -2.71
CA SER A 66 -5.34 15.56 -2.56
C SER A 66 -6.28 14.40 -2.91
N TYR A 67 -5.76 13.36 -3.57
CA TYR A 67 -6.52 12.17 -3.95
C TYR A 67 -7.14 11.45 -2.74
N VAL A 68 -6.53 11.54 -1.54
CA VAL A 68 -7.07 10.93 -0.32
C VAL A 68 -8.40 11.52 0.14
N LYS A 69 -8.80 12.68 -0.39
CA LYS A 69 -10.09 13.33 -0.10
C LYS A 69 -11.23 12.79 -0.97
N SER A 70 -10.92 11.94 -1.96
CA SER A 70 -11.92 11.33 -2.84
C SER A 70 -12.77 10.30 -2.09
N PRO A 71 -14.07 10.17 -2.38
CA PRO A 71 -14.91 9.11 -1.82
C PRO A 71 -14.47 7.69 -2.22
N TYR A 72 -13.62 7.57 -3.25
CA TYR A 72 -13.07 6.29 -3.70
C TYR A 72 -11.81 5.87 -2.92
N VAL A 73 -11.32 6.69 -1.99
CA VAL A 73 -10.08 6.42 -1.24
C VAL A 73 -10.41 6.27 0.24
N GLU A 74 -9.93 5.18 0.84
CA GLU A 74 -9.85 5.04 2.30
C GLU A 74 -8.44 5.42 2.74
N TYR A 75 -8.32 6.24 3.78
CA TYR A 75 -7.04 6.67 4.32
C TYR A 75 -7.05 6.58 5.84
N PHE A 76 -6.12 5.81 6.42
CA PHE A 76 -6.04 5.61 7.86
C PHE A 76 -4.64 5.17 8.31
N LYS A 77 -4.35 5.37 9.59
CA LYS A 77 -3.09 4.96 10.22
C LYS A 77 -3.24 3.61 10.92
N VAL A 78 -2.20 2.78 10.86
CA VAL A 78 -2.15 1.46 11.49
C VAL A 78 -0.81 1.23 12.18
N LYS A 79 -0.82 0.39 13.23
CA LYS A 79 0.41 -0.18 13.83
C LYS A 79 0.74 -1.57 13.28
N ALA A 80 -0.27 -2.24 12.75
CA ALA A 80 -0.15 -3.54 12.12
C ALA A 80 -1.18 -3.66 10.98
N LEU A 81 -0.81 -4.37 9.93
CA LEU A 81 -1.66 -4.64 8.77
C LEU A 81 -1.46 -6.10 8.36
N ARG A 82 -2.54 -6.74 7.91
CA ARG A 82 -2.49 -8.04 7.23
C ARG A 82 -3.11 -7.89 5.86
N ILE A 83 -2.39 -8.29 4.82
CA ILE A 83 -2.84 -8.27 3.44
C ILE A 83 -2.99 -9.70 2.96
N GLU A 84 -4.19 -10.06 2.52
CA GLU A 84 -4.50 -11.37 1.94
C GLU A 84 -4.80 -11.17 0.45
N PRO A 85 -3.78 -11.30 -0.43
CA PRO A 85 -3.96 -10.95 -1.83
C PRO A 85 -4.78 -12.02 -2.55
N GLY A 86 -5.90 -11.60 -3.14
CA GLY A 86 -6.71 -12.43 -4.03
C GLY A 86 -6.24 -12.40 -5.49
N MET A 87 -7.03 -13.01 -6.36
CA MET A 87 -6.79 -12.94 -7.82
C MET A 87 -7.17 -11.57 -8.37
N ARG A 88 -6.57 -11.19 -9.49
CA ARG A 88 -6.93 -9.96 -10.20
C ARG A 88 -8.40 -10.03 -10.63
N VAL A 89 -9.14 -8.95 -10.39
CA VAL A 89 -10.56 -8.83 -10.81
C VAL A 89 -10.70 -9.17 -12.29
N GLY A 90 -11.60 -10.10 -12.60
CA GLY A 90 -11.85 -10.59 -13.96
C GLY A 90 -10.91 -11.70 -14.44
N SER A 91 -10.03 -12.23 -13.59
CA SER A 91 -9.18 -13.38 -13.89
C SER A 91 -9.28 -14.45 -12.81
N THR A 92 -9.28 -15.73 -13.23
CA THR A 92 -9.23 -16.89 -12.33
C THR A 92 -7.83 -17.48 -12.20
N THR A 93 -6.88 -17.04 -13.02
CA THR A 93 -5.53 -17.62 -13.11
C THR A 93 -4.42 -16.59 -12.97
N LYS A 94 -4.75 -15.29 -12.87
CA LYS A 94 -3.78 -14.22 -12.76
C LYS A 94 -3.88 -13.51 -11.42
N GLY A 95 -2.81 -13.58 -10.64
CA GLY A 95 -2.63 -12.75 -9.45
C GLY A 95 -2.06 -11.36 -9.76
N GLY A 96 -1.88 -10.58 -8.71
CA GLY A 96 -1.22 -9.29 -8.71
C GLY A 96 0.28 -9.37 -8.39
N ILE A 97 0.84 -8.21 -8.08
CA ILE A 97 2.24 -8.01 -7.69
C ILE A 97 2.22 -7.25 -6.36
N ILE A 98 3.18 -7.56 -5.49
CA ILE A 98 3.43 -6.81 -4.27
C ILE A 98 4.89 -6.39 -4.32
N ASP A 99 5.12 -5.09 -4.17
CA ASP A 99 6.46 -4.50 -4.10
C ASP A 99 6.66 -3.76 -2.78
N SER A 100 7.93 -3.65 -2.38
CA SER A 100 8.38 -2.86 -1.25
C SER A 100 9.54 -2.00 -1.72
N ASP A 101 9.43 -0.69 -1.53
CA ASP A 101 10.43 0.31 -1.97
C ASP A 101 10.83 0.19 -3.46
N GLY A 102 9.89 -0.25 -4.30
CA GLY A 102 10.10 -0.44 -5.74
C GLY A 102 10.50 -1.86 -6.15
N GLU A 103 10.83 -2.74 -5.20
CA GLU A 103 11.29 -4.10 -5.48
C GLU A 103 10.20 -5.16 -5.27
N VAL A 104 10.07 -6.07 -6.23
CA VAL A 104 9.02 -7.11 -6.21
C VAL A 104 9.33 -8.16 -5.15
N ILE A 105 8.47 -8.25 -4.14
CA ILE A 105 8.60 -9.21 -3.04
C ILE A 105 7.68 -10.43 -3.18
N ALA A 106 6.56 -10.31 -3.91
CA ALA A 106 5.67 -11.43 -4.21
C ALA A 106 4.95 -11.24 -5.55
N ARG A 107 4.75 -12.34 -6.28
CA ARG A 107 4.00 -12.38 -7.55
C ARG A 107 3.00 -13.53 -7.55
N GLY A 108 1.77 -13.25 -7.95
CA GLY A 108 0.79 -14.31 -8.16
C GLY A 108 0.96 -15.02 -9.50
N ASP A 109 0.32 -16.17 -9.65
CA ASP A 109 0.36 -16.96 -10.88
C ASP A 109 0.03 -16.12 -12.12
N GLY A 110 0.66 -16.45 -13.26
CA GLY A 110 0.44 -15.74 -14.53
C GLY A 110 0.92 -14.27 -14.57
N SER A 111 1.64 -13.80 -13.54
CA SER A 111 2.28 -12.48 -13.51
C SER A 111 3.81 -12.51 -13.73
N HIS A 112 4.38 -13.69 -13.98
CA HIS A 112 5.80 -13.92 -14.26
C HIS A 112 6.21 -13.42 -15.65
N THR A 113 7.45 -12.94 -15.77
CA THR A 113 8.10 -12.67 -17.06
C THR A 113 9.40 -13.47 -17.17
N GLY A 114 9.33 -14.70 -17.70
CA GLY A 114 10.51 -15.52 -18.02
C GLY A 114 11.14 -16.25 -16.84
N ASP A 115 12.47 -16.46 -16.89
CA ASP A 115 13.29 -17.21 -15.92
C ASP A 115 13.52 -16.43 -14.60
N GLU A 116 12.49 -15.77 -14.06
CA GLU A 116 12.58 -15.03 -12.80
C GLU A 116 12.72 -16.00 -11.61
N ILE A 117 13.64 -15.63 -10.70
CA ILE A 117 13.96 -16.32 -9.45
C ILE A 117 12.73 -16.33 -8.54
N GLU A 118 12.60 -17.40 -7.73
CA GLU A 118 11.64 -17.49 -6.62
C GLU A 118 11.65 -16.20 -5.77
N HIS A 119 10.49 -15.55 -5.65
CA HIS A 119 10.36 -14.27 -4.94
C HIS A 119 10.54 -14.44 -3.42
N LEU A 120 10.92 -13.35 -2.73
CA LEU A 120 11.16 -13.35 -1.28
C LEU A 120 9.98 -13.89 -0.47
N MET A 121 8.76 -13.64 -0.95
CA MET A 121 7.52 -14.07 -0.31
C MET A 121 6.59 -14.79 -1.30
N ALA A 122 5.84 -15.75 -0.78
CA ALA A 122 4.76 -16.40 -1.53
C ALA A 122 3.56 -15.45 -1.70
N TYR A 123 2.95 -15.48 -2.87
CA TYR A 123 1.69 -14.78 -3.12
C TYR A 123 0.50 -15.65 -2.71
N GLY A 124 -0.49 -15.06 -2.03
CA GLY A 124 -1.70 -15.74 -1.57
C GLY A 124 -1.79 -15.87 -0.06
N PRO A 125 -0.79 -16.45 0.64
CA PRO A 125 -0.75 -16.41 2.09
C PRO A 125 -0.79 -14.98 2.64
N PRO A 126 -1.37 -14.75 3.82
CA PRO A 126 -1.41 -13.43 4.42
C PRO A 126 0.00 -12.87 4.66
N ILE A 127 0.24 -11.65 4.17
CA ILE A 127 1.44 -10.88 4.48
C ILE A 127 1.12 -9.96 5.65
N GLN A 128 1.88 -10.07 6.73
CA GLN A 128 1.71 -9.25 7.91
C GLN A 128 2.84 -8.22 8.00
N LEU A 129 2.45 -6.96 8.19
CA LEU A 129 3.34 -5.85 8.45
C LEU A 129 3.07 -5.36 9.88
N THR A 130 4.13 -5.12 10.65
CA THR A 130 4.07 -4.59 12.02
C THR A 130 5.07 -3.45 12.17
N VAL A 131 4.70 -2.42 12.92
CA VAL A 131 5.56 -1.27 13.18
C VAL A 131 6.26 -1.45 14.52
N ASP A 132 7.57 -1.64 14.47
CA ASP A 132 8.43 -1.59 15.65
C ASP A 132 9.15 -0.24 15.69
N GLN A 133 8.84 0.58 16.69
CA GLN A 133 9.42 1.92 16.79
C GLN A 133 10.89 1.84 17.18
N GLY A 134 11.77 2.29 16.28
CA GLY A 134 13.21 2.39 16.49
C GLY A 134 13.72 3.84 16.52
N LEU A 135 14.91 4.04 17.08
CA LEU A 135 15.63 5.31 16.99
C LEU A 135 16.52 5.30 15.73
N ALA A 136 16.27 6.22 14.81
CA ALA A 136 17.14 6.50 13.69
C ALA A 136 17.49 8.00 13.68
N THR A 137 18.73 8.33 13.32
CA THR A 137 19.18 9.71 13.10
C THR A 137 19.37 9.93 11.61
N ILE A 138 18.59 10.85 11.03
CA ILE A 138 18.65 11.20 9.62
C ILE A 138 19.23 12.61 9.50
N PHE A 139 20.20 12.78 8.61
CA PHE A 139 20.74 14.09 8.26
C PHE A 139 20.10 14.53 6.95
N SER A 140 19.27 15.57 6.99
CA SER A 140 18.65 16.15 5.80
C SER A 140 18.84 17.67 5.75
N PRO A 141 18.78 18.29 4.56
CA PRO A 141 18.56 19.73 4.45
C PRO A 141 17.27 20.13 5.19
N ARG A 142 17.22 21.39 5.64
CA ARG A 142 16.01 21.98 6.22
C ARG A 142 14.99 22.33 5.15
#